data_AF-A0A962FK11-F1
#
_entry.id   AF-A0A962FK11-F1
#
_cell.length_a   1.000
_cell.length_b   1.000
_cell.length_c   1.000
_cell.angle_alpha   90.00
_cell.angle_beta   90.00
_cell.angle_gamma   90.00
#
_symmetry.space_group_name_H-M   'P 1'
#
loop_
_entity.id
_entity.type
_entity.pdbx_description
1 polymer ?
#
loop_
_entity_poly.entity_id
_entity_poly.type
_entity_poly.pdbx_seq_one_letter_code
_entity_poly.pdbx_strand_id
1 'polypeptide(L)'
;ALIAPAFDDGVGLCLMEAAALGTPVIAADTPIFREVVGETAVFFDLFDSDALAECLHRAIVAERPAPRVSRAWSAAAADLFAIAANFGKRSRGL
;
A
#
# COMPACT_ATOMS: atom_id res chain seq x y z
N ALA A 1 1.09 15.03 1.30
CA ALA A 1 0.51 13.68 1.45
C ALA A 1 0.30 13.06 0.07
N LEU A 2 0.32 11.74 -0.04
CA LEU A 2 -0.27 11.01 -1.16
C LEU A 2 -1.75 10.77 -0.86
N ILE A 3 -2.62 10.91 -1.86
CA ILE A 3 -4.06 10.67 -1.73
C ILE A 3 -4.47 9.59 -2.74
N ALA A 4 -5.18 8.56 -2.27
CA ALA A 4 -5.74 7.47 -3.07
C ALA A 4 -7.26 7.41 -2.92
N PRO A 5 -8.02 8.25 -3.67
CA PRO A 5 -9.47 8.30 -3.64
C PRO A 5 -10.06 7.32 -4.66
N ALA A 6 -9.82 6.03 -4.47
CA ALA A 6 -10.24 4.98 -5.40
C ALA A 6 -10.75 3.74 -4.66
N PHE A 7 -11.50 2.88 -5.34
CA PHE A 7 -11.92 1.59 -4.78
C PHE A 7 -10.81 0.55 -4.78
N ASP A 8 -9.91 0.63 -5.76
CA ASP A 8 -8.81 -0.31 -5.99
C ASP A 8 -7.69 0.41 -6.77
N ASP A 9 -6.44 -0.01 -6.54
CA ASP A 9 -5.23 0.44 -7.25
C ASP A 9 -4.29 -0.76 -7.56
N GLY A 10 -4.88 -1.94 -7.75
CA GLY A 10 -4.16 -3.18 -7.98
C GLY A 10 -3.30 -3.54 -6.78
N VAL A 11 -1.97 -3.49 -6.94
CA VAL A 11 -1.03 -3.81 -5.85
C VAL A 11 -0.86 -2.64 -4.86
N GLY A 12 -1.26 -1.42 -5.24
CA GLY A 12 -1.07 -0.24 -4.40
C GLY A 12 0.40 0.21 -4.28
N LEU A 13 1.17 0.12 -5.36
CA LEU A 13 2.60 0.50 -5.35
C LEU A 13 2.81 1.95 -4.91
N CYS A 14 1.98 2.88 -5.38
CA CYS A 14 2.03 4.29 -4.96
C CYS A 14 1.90 4.42 -3.44
N LEU A 15 0.96 3.69 -2.84
CA LEU A 15 0.72 3.67 -1.39
C LEU A 15 1.95 3.12 -0.63
N MET A 16 2.53 2.03 -1.12
CA MET A 16 3.75 1.42 -0.55
C MET A 16 4.96 2.36 -0.63
N GLU A 17 5.15 3.04 -1.77
CA GLU A 17 6.25 3.98 -1.99
C GLU A 17 6.11 5.21 -1.10
N ALA A 18 4.90 5.76 -0.97
CA ALA A 18 4.64 6.89 -0.07
C ALA A 18 4.95 6.52 1.39
N ALA A 19 4.49 5.34 1.84
CA ALA A 19 4.81 4.84 3.18
C ALA A 19 6.32 4.62 3.38
N ALA A 20 7.03 4.07 2.38
CA ALA A 20 8.47 3.86 2.40
C ALA A 20 9.28 5.16 2.43
N LEU A 21 8.71 6.27 1.97
CA LEU A 21 9.34 7.60 1.99
C LEU A 21 8.93 8.45 3.21
N GLY A 22 8.15 7.90 4.16
CA GLY A 22 7.59 8.69 5.26
C GLY A 22 6.66 9.81 4.77
N THR A 23 6.00 9.60 3.64
CA THR A 23 4.99 10.53 3.12
C THR A 23 3.63 10.14 3.70
N PRO A 24 2.88 11.06 4.33
CA PRO A 24 1.54 10.76 4.82
C PRO A 24 0.67 10.19 3.70
N VAL A 25 -0.04 9.10 4.00
CA VAL A 25 -0.95 8.43 3.07
C VAL A 25 -2.38 8.64 3.53
N ILE A 26 -3.23 9.14 2.62
CA ILE A 26 -4.68 9.23 2.80
C ILE A 26 -5.30 8.31 1.75
N ALA A 27 -6.14 7.37 2.17
CA ALA A 27 -6.71 6.35 1.28
C ALA A 27 -8.20 6.15 1.55
N ALA A 28 -8.97 5.78 0.53
CA ALA A 28 -10.34 5.35 0.73
C ALA A 28 -10.40 4.13 1.68
N ASP A 29 -11.46 4.04 2.48
CA ASP A 29 -11.64 2.91 3.39
C ASP A 29 -12.08 1.64 2.65
N THR A 30 -11.11 0.95 2.05
CA THR A 30 -11.33 -0.29 1.30
C THR A 30 -10.51 -1.45 1.89
N PRO A 31 -10.99 -2.71 1.77
CA PRO A 31 -10.24 -3.86 2.24
C PRO A 31 -8.82 -3.94 1.67
N ILE A 32 -8.65 -3.64 0.38
CA ILE A 32 -7.35 -3.70 -0.30
C ILE A 32 -6.38 -2.64 0.22
N PHE A 33 -6.84 -1.40 0.46
CA PHE A 33 -5.95 -0.36 1.00
C PHE A 33 -5.59 -0.64 2.45
N ARG A 34 -6.50 -1.22 3.24
CA ARG A 34 -6.17 -1.70 4.59
C ARG A 34 -5.12 -2.81 4.59
N GLU A 35 -5.15 -3.71 3.61
CA GLU A 35 -4.12 -4.75 3.46
C GLU A 35 -2.75 -4.15 3.11
N VAL A 36 -2.69 -3.22 2.15
CA VAL A 36 -1.43 -2.68 1.64
C VAL A 36 -0.74 -1.75 2.66
N VAL A 37 -1.47 -0.77 3.18
CA VAL A 37 -0.88 0.27 4.06
C VAL A 37 -1.24 0.12 5.53
N GLY A 38 -2.30 -0.61 5.88
CA GLY A 38 -2.68 -0.82 7.28
C GLY A 38 -2.72 0.50 8.07
N GLU A 39 -2.08 0.51 9.24
CA GLU A 39 -2.07 1.66 10.15
C GLU A 39 -1.21 2.84 9.67
N THR A 40 -0.46 2.71 8.56
CA THR A 40 0.36 3.82 8.05
C THR A 40 -0.43 4.83 7.21
N ALA A 41 -1.71 4.57 6.97
CA ALA A 41 -2.60 5.47 6.25
C ALA A 41 -3.74 5.97 7.14
N VAL A 42 -4.24 7.15 6.81
CA VAL A 42 -5.52 7.66 7.29
C VAL A 42 -6.58 7.27 6.28
N PHE A 43 -7.67 6.67 6.76
CA PHE A 43 -8.78 6.23 5.91
C PHE A 43 -9.94 7.22 5.96
N PHE A 44 -10.63 7.38 4.83
CA PHE A 44 -11.84 8.18 4.71
C PHE A 44 -12.89 7.44 3.88
N ASP A 45 -14.18 7.76 4.07
CA ASP A 45 -15.24 7.25 3.19
C ASP A 45 -15.12 7.94 1.82
N LEU A 46 -15.00 7.14 0.76
CA LEU A 46 -14.80 7.62 -0.60
C LEU A 46 -15.89 8.59 -1.08
N PHE A 47 -17.09 8.51 -0.52
CA PHE A 47 -18.23 9.38 -0.87
C PHE A 47 -18.43 10.56 0.08
N ASP A 48 -17.56 10.73 1.06
CA ASP A 48 -17.58 11.83 2.01
C ASP A 48 -16.43 12.82 1.71
N SER A 49 -16.76 13.86 0.95
CA SER A 49 -15.79 14.92 0.61
C SER A 49 -15.35 15.73 1.82
N ASP A 50 -16.18 15.84 2.85
CA ASP A 50 -15.86 16.59 4.06
C ASP A 50 -14.85 15.80 4.91
N ALA A 51 -15.02 14.48 5.03
CA ALA A 51 -14.03 13.60 5.64
C ALA A 51 -12.69 13.64 4.92
N LEU A 52 -12.68 13.67 3.58
CA LEU A 52 -11.45 13.84 2.81
C LEU A 52 -10.78 15.18 3.09
N ALA A 53 -11.55 16.27 3.11
CA ALA A 53 -11.04 17.60 3.42
C ALA A 53 -10.42 17.65 4.82
N GLU A 54 -11.08 17.05 5.82
CA GLU A 54 -10.54 16.95 7.18
C GLU A 54 -9.20 16.19 7.22
N CYS A 55 -9.11 15.06 6.51
CA CYS A 55 -7.86 14.30 6.39
C CYS A 55 -6.74 15.13 5.77
N LEU A 56 -7.04 15.89 4.70
CA LEU A 56 -6.09 16.79 4.05
C LEU A 56 -5.61 17.89 4.99
N HIS A 57 -6.51 18.54 5.71
CA HIS A 57 -6.16 19.59 6.68
C HIS A 57 -5.22 19.06 7.76
N ARG A 58 -5.51 17.89 8.32
CA ARG A 58 -4.64 17.24 9.32
C ARG A 58 -3.28 16.90 8.73
N ALA A 59 -3.22 16.38 7.51
CA ALA A 59 -1.97 15.95 6.89
C ALA A 59 -1.02 17.08 6.48
N ILE A 60 -1.52 18.31 6.27
CA ILE A 60 -0.69 19.48 5.93
C ILE A 60 0.15 19.94 7.12
N VAL A 61 -0.37 19.81 8.33
CA VAL A 61 0.28 20.30 9.57
C VAL A 61 0.94 19.20 10.40
N ALA A 62 0.67 17.93 10.09
CA ALA A 62 1.26 16.80 10.77
C ALA A 62 2.77 16.66 10.46
N GLU A 63 3.53 16.17 11.43
CA GLU A 63 4.88 15.70 11.18
C GLU A 63 4.86 14.50 10.22
N ARG A 64 5.92 14.36 9.42
CA ARG A 64 6.05 13.21 8.54
C ARG A 64 6.19 11.93 9.38
N PRO A 65 5.41 10.88 9.10
CA PRO A 65 5.56 9.61 9.79
C PRO A 65 6.93 9.01 9.51
N ALA A 66 7.39 8.14 10.41
CA ALA A 66 8.59 7.36 10.18
C ALA A 66 8.44 6.53 8.89
N PRO A 67 9.48 6.47 8.03
CA PRO A 67 9.48 5.61 6.86
C PRO A 67 9.16 4.15 7.21
N ARG A 68 8.22 3.53 6.49
CA ARG A 68 7.94 2.10 6.59
C ARG A 68 8.59 1.36 5.43
N VAL A 69 9.74 0.74 5.69
CA VAL A 69 10.42 -0.07 4.69
C VAL A 69 9.63 -1.37 4.47
N SER A 70 9.12 -1.57 3.27
CA SER A 70 8.55 -2.84 2.82
C SER A 70 9.63 -3.77 2.28
N ARG A 71 9.25 -4.99 1.86
CA ARG A 71 10.16 -5.93 1.22
C ARG A 71 10.79 -5.33 -0.04
N ALA A 72 12.10 -5.50 -0.19
CA ALA A 72 12.78 -5.13 -1.43
C ALA A 72 12.29 -5.95 -2.62
N TRP A 73 12.29 -5.34 -3.81
CA TRP A 73 11.96 -6.02 -5.07
C TRP A 73 12.82 -7.26 -5.33
N SER A 74 14.08 -7.24 -4.93
CA SER A 74 14.98 -8.40 -5.03
C SER A 74 14.50 -9.59 -4.20
N ALA A 75 13.95 -9.35 -3.01
CA ALA A 75 13.40 -10.40 -2.16
C ALA A 75 12.10 -10.97 -2.75
N ALA A 76 11.21 -10.11 -3.25
CA ALA A 76 9.99 -10.56 -3.94
C ALA A 76 10.31 -11.38 -5.20
N ALA A 77 11.28 -10.93 -6.00
CA ALA A 77 11.74 -11.66 -7.18
C ALA A 77 12.33 -13.03 -6.81
N ALA A 78 13.15 -13.10 -5.75
CA ALA A 78 13.72 -14.36 -5.28
C ALA A 78 12.64 -15.38 -4.90
N ASP A 79 11.59 -14.97 -4.21
CA ASP A 79 10.46 -15.84 -3.86
C ASP A 79 9.72 -16.33 -5.10
N LEU A 80 9.46 -15.44 -6.06
CA LEU A 80 8.78 -15.81 -7.30
C LEU A 80 9.58 -16.87 -8.07
N PHE A 81 10.91 -16.71 -8.15
CA PHE A 81 11.79 -17.71 -8.76
C PHE A 81 11.74 -19.04 -8.00
N ALA A 82 11.75 -19.01 -6.67
CA ALA A 82 11.65 -20.22 -5.85
C ALA A 82 10.33 -20.97 -6.08
N ILE A 83 9.20 -20.25 -6.15
CA ILE A 83 7.88 -20.81 -6.44
C ILE A 83 7.86 -21.43 -7.84
N ALA A 84 8.33 -20.70 -8.86
CA ALA A 84 8.35 -21.19 -10.24
C ALA A 84 9.22 -22.44 -10.41
N ALA A 85 10.39 -22.47 -9.76
CA ALA A 85 11.29 -23.63 -9.78
C ALA A 85 10.67 -24.87 -9.13
N ASN A 86 9.84 -24.70 -8.10
CA ASN A 86 9.15 -25.79 -7.43
C ASN A 86 7.92 -26.29 -8.21
N PHE A 87 7.22 -25.41 -8.92
CA PHE A 87 6.14 -25.80 -9.84
C PHE A 87 6.63 -26.73 -10.95
N GLY A 88 7.77 -26.40 -11.58
CA GLY A 88 8.34 -27.22 -12.66
C GLY A 88 8.82 -28.61 -12.22
N LYS A 89 9.11 -28.81 -10.93
CA LYS A 89 9.47 -30.13 -10.36
C LYS A 89 8.24 -31.00 -10.11
N ARG A 90 7.10 -30.40 -9.72
CA ARG A 90 5.84 -31.12 -9.44
C ARG A 90 5.11 -31.55 -10.72
N SER A 91 5.17 -30.76 -11.79
CA SER A 91 4.49 -31.07 -13.05
C SER A 91 5.16 -32.16 -13.90
N ARG A 92 6.42 -32.50 -13.63
CA ARG A 92 7.17 -33.57 -14.32
C ARG A 92 7.15 -34.93 -13.59
N GLY A 93 6.41 -35.02 -12.48
CA GLY A 93 6.23 -36.24 -11.69
C GLY A 93 4.87 -36.91 -11.89
N LEU A 94 4.10 -36.50 -12.91
CA LEU A 94 2.87 -37.13 -13.39
C LEU A 94 3.13 -37.75 -14.76
#